data_AF-A0AAU0LM86-F1
#
_entry.id   AF-A0AAU0LM86-F1
#
_cell.length_a   1.000
_cell.length_b   1.000
_cell.length_c   1.000
_cell.angle_alpha   90.00
_cell.angle_beta   90.00
_cell.angle_gamma   90.00
#
_symmetry.space_group_name_H-M   'P 1'
#
loop_
_entity.id
_entity.type
_entity.pdbx_description
1 polymer ?
#
loop_
_entity_poly.entity_id
_entity_poly.type
_entity_poly.pdbx_seq_one_letter_code
_entity_poly.pdbx_strand_id
1 'polypeptide(L)'
;MSNEKHTSKVNENDLLGVSEIARARSERGARIKSLRESLQLTVVDFAALMHVTKQTQLKYEKGATAPDADYLAELYFQFAIDLGPLITGAPRSKPMKVTADVEEMLRRYEALPANARRTVDEVLSFAWQAQQNKR
;
A
#
# COMPACT_ATOMS: atom_id res chain seq x y z
N MET A 1 13.58 48.34 30.96
CA MET A 1 12.83 47.13 30.56
C MET A 1 13.14 46.85 29.10
N SER A 2 14.23 46.14 28.84
CA SER A 2 14.63 45.72 27.48
C SER A 2 13.90 44.43 27.16
N ASN A 3 13.03 44.44 26.15
CA ASN A 3 12.30 43.25 25.73
C ASN A 3 13.12 42.54 24.64
N GLU A 4 13.65 41.37 25.00
CA GLU A 4 14.39 40.47 24.13
C GLU A 4 13.51 40.02 22.96
N LYS A 5 13.92 40.34 21.73
CA LYS A 5 13.39 39.66 20.55
C LYS A 5 13.97 38.25 20.52
N HIS A 6 13.27 37.33 21.16
CA HIS A 6 13.44 35.90 21.01
C HIS A 6 13.06 35.54 19.56
N THR A 7 14.05 35.60 18.66
CA THR A 7 13.93 35.01 17.33
C THR A 7 14.15 33.52 17.49
N SER A 8 13.06 32.79 17.69
CA SER A 8 13.04 31.34 17.57
C SER A 8 13.51 30.97 16.16
N LYS A 9 14.77 30.56 16.05
CA LYS A 9 15.30 29.90 14.87
C LYS A 9 14.44 28.66 14.64
N VAL A 10 13.64 28.68 13.58
CA VAL A 10 12.97 27.48 13.08
C VAL A 10 14.05 26.43 12.86
N ASN A 11 13.86 25.27 13.50
CA ASN A 11 14.84 24.20 13.57
C ASN A 11 15.08 23.63 12.17
N GLU A 12 16.35 23.52 11.77
CA GLU A 12 16.78 22.95 10.49
C GLU A 12 16.30 21.49 10.30
N ASN A 13 15.88 20.82 11.39
CA ASN A 13 15.24 19.51 11.36
C ASN A 13 13.78 19.49 10.87
N ASP A 14 13.06 20.61 10.78
CA ASP A 14 11.73 20.65 10.13
C ASP A 14 11.81 20.50 8.59
N LEU A 15 13.02 20.62 8.02
CA LEU A 15 13.26 20.47 6.57
C LEU A 15 13.47 19.01 6.13
N LEU A 16 13.64 18.08 7.07
CA LEU A 16 13.88 16.66 6.75
C LEU A 16 12.60 15.91 6.34
N GLY A 17 11.43 16.28 6.88
CA GLY A 17 10.15 15.64 6.57
C GLY A 17 9.63 15.92 5.15
N VAL A 18 10.00 17.05 4.56
CA VAL A 18 9.63 17.41 3.18
C VAL A 18 10.38 16.53 2.17
N SER A 19 11.61 16.13 2.50
CA SER A 19 12.48 15.32 1.63
C SER A 19 11.98 13.86 1.52
N GLU A 20 11.50 13.27 2.61
CA GLU A 20 10.98 11.90 2.62
C GLU A 20 9.65 11.79 1.88
N ILE A 21 8.73 12.75 2.08
CA ILE A 21 7.44 12.76 1.36
C ILE A 21 7.67 12.94 -0.14
N ALA A 22 8.59 13.83 -0.54
CA ALA A 22 8.93 14.01 -1.95
C ALA A 22 9.57 12.75 -2.56
N ARG A 23 10.48 12.10 -1.82
CA ARG A 23 11.06 10.82 -2.21
C ARG A 23 10.00 9.73 -2.38
N ALA A 24 9.12 9.55 -1.39
CA ALA A 24 8.04 8.56 -1.44
C ALA A 24 7.08 8.79 -2.61
N ARG A 25 6.80 10.06 -2.97
CA ARG A 25 6.03 10.40 -4.17
C ARG A 25 6.75 9.99 -5.45
N SER A 26 8.04 10.28 -5.56
CA SER A 26 8.86 9.89 -6.72
C SER A 26 8.92 8.36 -6.89
N GLU A 27 9.15 7.63 -5.80
CA GLU A 27 9.17 6.16 -5.81
C GLU A 27 7.81 5.56 -6.17
N ARG A 28 6.70 6.15 -5.68
CA ARG A 28 5.34 5.75 -6.08
C ARG A 28 5.11 5.97 -7.57
N GLY A 29 5.53 7.12 -8.09
CA GLY A 29 5.47 7.41 -9.52
C GLY A 29 6.24 6.40 -10.36
N ALA A 30 7.45 6.04 -9.93
CA ALA A 30 8.25 5.00 -10.57
C ALA A 30 7.53 3.64 -10.59
N ARG A 31 6.82 3.26 -9.51
CA ARG A 31 6.03 2.03 -9.49
C ARG A 31 4.83 2.07 -10.43
N ILE A 32 4.11 3.19 -10.52
CA ILE A 32 3.02 3.38 -11.50
C ILE A 32 3.57 3.24 -12.92
N LYS A 33 4.76 3.81 -13.19
CA LYS A 33 5.44 3.66 -14.48
C LYS A 33 5.80 2.21 -14.79
N SER A 34 6.44 1.51 -13.85
CA SER A 34 6.78 0.09 -14.01
C SER A 34 5.55 -0.78 -14.26
N LEU A 35 4.44 -0.49 -13.58
CA LEU A 35 3.18 -1.15 -13.80
C LEU A 35 2.69 -0.95 -15.24
N ARG A 36 2.61 0.30 -15.71
CA ARG A 36 2.23 0.57 -17.11
C ARG A 36 3.10 -0.18 -18.11
N GLU A 37 4.42 -0.17 -17.89
CA GLU A 37 5.38 -0.86 -18.75
C GLU A 37 5.19 -2.38 -18.72
N SER A 38 4.86 -2.97 -17.57
CA SER A 38 4.54 -4.39 -17.44
C SER A 38 3.27 -4.80 -18.20
N LEU A 39 2.32 -3.87 -18.33
CA LEU A 39 1.10 -4.02 -19.14
C LEU A 39 1.35 -3.74 -20.64
N GLN A 40 2.57 -3.38 -21.03
CA GLN A 40 2.95 -3.01 -22.40
C GLN A 40 2.13 -1.86 -22.99
N LEU A 41 1.61 -0.98 -22.14
CA LEU A 41 0.79 0.16 -22.55
C LEU A 41 1.63 1.41 -22.78
N THR A 42 1.27 2.17 -23.81
CA THR A 42 1.83 3.52 -23.98
C THR A 42 1.29 4.44 -22.89
N VAL A 43 1.99 5.55 -22.64
CA VAL A 43 1.52 6.58 -21.69
C VAL A 43 0.14 7.11 -22.09
N VAL A 44 -0.16 7.18 -23.39
CA VAL A 44 -1.45 7.68 -23.89
C VAL A 44 -2.56 6.67 -23.62
N ASP A 45 -2.33 5.40 -23.95
CA ASP A 45 -3.35 4.35 -23.76
C ASP A 45 -3.65 4.16 -22.27
N PHE A 46 -2.61 4.15 -21.45
CA PHE A 46 -2.79 4.03 -20.00
C PHE A 46 -3.53 5.24 -19.43
N ALA A 47 -3.19 6.47 -19.84
CA ALA A 47 -3.92 7.65 -19.41
C ALA A 47 -5.41 7.60 -19.80
N ALA A 48 -5.71 7.11 -21.00
CA ALA A 48 -7.09 6.98 -21.50
C ALA A 48 -7.90 5.96 -20.68
N LEU A 49 -7.31 4.80 -20.35
CA LEU A 49 -7.94 3.79 -19.48
C LEU A 49 -8.20 4.35 -18.07
N MET A 50 -7.33 5.21 -17.59
CA MET A 50 -7.44 5.85 -16.29
C MET A 50 -8.26 7.14 -16.30
N HIS A 51 -8.91 7.48 -17.41
CA HIS A 51 -9.71 8.70 -17.58
C HIS A 51 -8.96 10.01 -17.27
N VAL A 52 -7.65 10.04 -17.50
CA VAL A 52 -6.79 11.22 -17.32
C VAL A 52 -6.08 11.62 -18.61
N THR A 53 -5.51 12.82 -18.63
CA THR A 53 -4.68 13.24 -19.77
C THR A 53 -3.30 12.57 -19.74
N LYS A 54 -2.65 12.45 -20.91
CA LYS A 54 -1.24 12.04 -21.02
C LYS A 54 -0.34 12.86 -20.09
N GLN A 55 -0.57 14.17 -19.98
CA GLN A 55 0.24 15.04 -19.13
C GLN A 55 0.04 14.74 -17.64
N THR A 56 -1.19 14.47 -17.22
CA THR A 56 -1.51 14.05 -15.85
C THR A 56 -0.79 12.73 -15.52
N GLN A 57 -0.87 11.74 -16.41
CA GLN A 57 -0.18 10.46 -16.26
C GLN A 57 1.34 10.64 -16.10
N LEU A 58 1.96 11.48 -16.93
CA LEU A 58 3.39 11.79 -16.82
C LEU A 58 3.76 12.47 -15.49
N LYS A 59 2.88 13.30 -14.93
CA LYS A 59 3.10 13.93 -13.62
C LYS A 59 3.05 12.89 -12.50
N TYR A 60 2.12 11.95 -12.57
CA TYR A 60 2.03 10.85 -11.61
C TYR A 60 3.27 9.96 -11.68
N GLU A 61 3.69 9.55 -12.87
CA GLU A 61 4.88 8.69 -13.06
C GLU A 61 6.19 9.34 -12.61
N LYS A 62 6.26 10.68 -12.60
CA LYS A 62 7.41 11.45 -12.10
C LYS A 62 7.31 11.79 -10.61
N GLY A 63 6.20 11.45 -9.94
CA GLY A 63 5.92 11.86 -8.56
C GLY A 63 5.71 13.36 -8.37
N ALA A 64 5.51 14.13 -9.46
CA ALA A 64 5.29 15.58 -9.40
C ALA A 64 3.90 15.92 -8.83
N THR A 65 2.95 15.00 -8.98
CA THR A 65 1.60 15.11 -8.40
C THR A 65 1.17 13.72 -7.94
N ALA A 66 0.38 13.64 -6.87
CA ALA A 66 -0.18 12.37 -6.43
C ALA A 66 -1.44 12.03 -7.23
N PRO A 67 -1.66 10.76 -7.61
CA PRO A 67 -2.96 10.31 -8.09
C PRO A 67 -4.01 10.47 -6.98
N ASP A 68 -5.25 10.73 -7.38
CA ASP A 68 -6.39 10.78 -6.49
C ASP A 68 -6.97 9.38 -6.22
N ALA A 69 -8.01 9.33 -5.40
CA ALA A 69 -8.66 8.07 -5.03
C ALA A 69 -9.36 7.39 -6.21
N ASP A 70 -9.94 8.17 -7.14
CA ASP A 70 -10.66 7.64 -8.29
C ASP A 70 -9.69 6.97 -9.27
N TYR A 71 -8.53 7.58 -9.52
CA TYR A 71 -7.45 6.97 -10.28
C TYR A 71 -6.99 5.64 -9.65
N LEU A 72 -6.85 5.59 -8.33
CA LEU A 72 -6.44 4.36 -7.65
C LEU A 72 -7.54 3.28 -7.70
N ALA A 73 -8.81 3.67 -7.60
CA ALA A 73 -9.94 2.76 -7.73
C ALA A 73 -10.00 2.15 -9.13
N GLU A 74 -9.82 2.97 -10.17
CA GLU A 74 -9.81 2.52 -11.55
C GLU A 74 -8.66 1.52 -11.82
N LEU A 75 -7.49 1.72 -11.20
CA LEU A 75 -6.38 0.76 -11.28
C LEU A 75 -6.75 -0.60 -10.68
N TYR A 76 -7.46 -0.59 -9.56
CA TYR A 76 -7.93 -1.80 -8.90
C TYR A 76 -8.96 -2.53 -9.78
N PHE A 77 -9.94 -1.81 -10.33
CA PHE A 77 -11.01 -2.43 -11.11
C PHE A 77 -10.57 -2.91 -12.50
N GLN A 78 -9.71 -2.16 -13.19
CA GLN A 78 -9.26 -2.50 -14.54
C GLN A 78 -8.24 -3.64 -14.56
N PHE A 79 -7.37 -3.73 -13.54
CA PHE A 79 -6.20 -4.60 -13.59
C PHE A 79 -6.08 -5.55 -12.39
N ALA A 80 -7.03 -5.52 -11.45
CA ALA A 80 -7.01 -6.33 -10.23
C ALA A 80 -5.70 -6.19 -9.41
N ILE A 81 -5.14 -4.97 -9.38
CA ILE A 81 -3.85 -4.69 -8.75
C ILE A 81 -4.01 -4.44 -7.25
N ASP A 82 -3.10 -5.00 -6.45
CA ASP A 82 -2.97 -4.68 -5.04
C ASP A 82 -2.40 -3.26 -4.86
N LEU A 83 -3.25 -2.32 -4.39
CA LEU A 83 -2.88 -0.92 -4.21
C LEU A 83 -1.89 -0.71 -3.05
N GLY A 84 -1.81 -1.64 -2.07
CA GLY A 84 -0.97 -1.49 -0.89
C GLY A 84 0.52 -1.33 -1.24
N PRO A 85 1.12 -2.30 -1.95
CA PRO A 85 2.50 -2.20 -2.42
C PRO A 85 2.73 -1.06 -3.40
N LEU A 86 1.74 -0.76 -4.25
CA LEU A 86 1.82 0.35 -5.21
C LEU A 86 1.98 1.70 -4.48
N ILE A 87 1.17 1.95 -3.45
CA ILE A 87 1.15 3.22 -2.71
C ILE A 87 2.32 3.31 -1.74
N THR A 88 2.55 2.25 -0.96
CA THR A 88 3.48 2.27 0.18
C THR A 88 4.90 1.89 -0.21
N GLY A 89 5.10 1.12 -1.29
CA GLY A 89 6.39 0.55 -1.66
C GLY A 89 6.88 -0.55 -0.72
N ALA A 90 6.18 -0.79 0.38
CA ALA A 90 6.42 -1.93 1.24
C ALA A 90 5.74 -3.15 0.60
N PRO A 91 6.43 -4.30 0.49
CA PRO A 91 5.71 -5.55 0.28
C PRO A 91 4.68 -5.70 1.40
N ARG A 92 3.59 -6.47 1.15
CA ARG A 92 2.73 -6.96 2.23
C ARG A 92 3.63 -7.36 3.40
N SER A 93 3.26 -7.00 4.64
CA SER A 93 3.91 -7.49 5.85
C SER A 93 4.34 -8.94 5.61
N LYS A 94 5.67 -9.19 5.66
CA LYS A 94 6.39 -10.39 5.15
C LYS A 94 5.42 -11.45 4.64
N PRO A 95 5.38 -11.79 3.32
CA PRO A 95 4.47 -12.81 2.83
C PRO A 95 4.55 -14.01 3.77
N MET A 96 3.44 -14.29 4.44
CA MET A 96 3.38 -15.38 5.40
C MET A 96 3.77 -16.61 4.59
N LYS A 97 4.82 -17.33 5.02
CA LYS A 97 5.20 -18.55 4.32
C LYS A 97 4.02 -19.50 4.46
N VAL A 98 3.22 -19.62 3.41
CA VAL A 98 2.18 -20.64 3.31
C VAL A 98 2.94 -21.92 3.00
N THR A 99 3.17 -22.70 4.04
CA THR A 99 3.70 -24.05 3.94
C THR A 99 2.59 -25.00 3.48
N ALA A 100 2.96 -26.17 2.97
CA ALA A 100 2.00 -27.13 2.39
C ALA A 100 0.91 -27.57 3.39
N ASP A 101 1.25 -27.61 4.68
CA ASP A 101 0.32 -27.86 5.79
C ASP A 101 -0.69 -26.72 5.98
N VAL A 102 -0.28 -25.46 5.86
CA VAL A 102 -1.19 -24.30 5.93
C VAL A 102 -2.14 -24.28 4.73
N GLU A 103 -1.65 -24.61 3.54
CA GLU A 103 -2.48 -24.70 2.33
C GLU A 103 -3.52 -25.84 2.44
N GLU A 104 -3.11 -27.00 2.95
CA GLU A 104 -4.03 -28.11 3.21
C GLU A 104 -5.06 -27.78 4.30
N MET A 105 -4.64 -27.07 5.37
CA MET A 105 -5.54 -26.60 6.42
C MET A 105 -6.61 -25.65 5.86
N LEU A 106 -6.22 -24.70 5.00
CA LEU A 106 -7.15 -23.78 4.34
C LEU A 106 -8.15 -24.52 3.46
N ARG A 107 -7.68 -25.45 2.62
CA ARG A 107 -8.56 -26.29 1.78
C ARG A 107 -9.59 -27.06 2.60
N ARG A 108 -9.18 -27.63 3.74
CA ARG A 108 -10.09 -28.31 4.67
C ARG A 108 -11.08 -27.35 5.31
N TYR A 109 -10.60 -26.20 5.79
CA TYR A 109 -11.43 -25.19 6.43
C TYR A 109 -12.53 -24.66 5.48
N GLU A 110 -12.19 -24.41 4.21
CA GLU A 110 -13.17 -23.97 3.20
C GLU A 110 -14.26 -25.00 2.92
N ALA A 111 -13.94 -26.29 3.01
CA ALA A 111 -14.89 -27.38 2.85
C ALA A 111 -15.81 -27.61 4.08
N LEU A 112 -15.52 -26.97 5.22
CA LEU A 112 -16.31 -27.16 6.44
C LEU A 112 -17.67 -26.43 6.39
N PRO A 113 -18.71 -26.98 7.02
CA PRO A 113 -19.95 -26.26 7.29
C PRO A 113 -19.72 -25.14 8.33
N ALA A 114 -20.62 -24.14 8.34
CA ALA A 114 -20.46 -22.91 9.12
C ALA A 114 -20.28 -23.16 10.63
N ASN A 115 -20.95 -24.16 11.20
CA ASN A 115 -20.79 -24.53 12.60
C ASN A 115 -19.38 -25.04 12.92
N ALA A 116 -18.80 -25.87 12.06
CA ALA A 116 -17.45 -26.38 12.23
C ALA A 116 -16.38 -25.29 12.05
N ARG A 117 -16.60 -24.32 11.13
CA ARG A 117 -15.72 -23.15 11.02
C ARG A 117 -15.70 -22.32 12.29
N ARG A 118 -16.88 -22.06 12.88
CA ARG A 118 -16.99 -21.34 14.16
C ARG A 118 -16.19 -22.04 15.26
N THR A 119 -16.24 -23.37 15.36
CA THR A 119 -15.43 -24.12 16.32
C THR A 119 -13.93 -23.94 16.07
N VAL A 120 -13.48 -23.97 14.81
CA VAL A 120 -12.08 -23.70 14.47
C VAL A 120 -11.67 -22.29 14.89
N ASP A 121 -12.52 -21.28 14.63
CA ASP A 121 -12.25 -19.89 15.00
C ASP A 121 -12.14 -19.72 16.52
N GLU A 122 -13.00 -20.37 17.30
CA GLU A 122 -12.98 -20.38 18.76
C GLU A 122 -11.68 -20.99 19.31
N VAL A 123 -11.29 -22.17 18.79
CA VAL A 123 -10.06 -22.85 19.21
C VAL A 123 -8.83 -22.02 18.89
N LEU A 124 -8.76 -21.44 17.69
CA LEU A 124 -7.64 -20.58 17.28
C LEU A 124 -7.58 -19.31 18.14
N SER A 125 -8.73 -18.69 18.41
CA SER A 125 -8.81 -17.50 19.27
C SER A 125 -8.33 -17.80 20.69
N PHE A 126 -8.76 -18.93 21.25
CA PHE A 126 -8.32 -19.37 22.58
C PHE A 126 -6.81 -19.63 22.63
N ALA A 127 -6.27 -20.39 21.66
CA ALA A 127 -4.85 -20.69 21.57
C ALA A 127 -4.00 -19.41 21.45
N TRP A 128 -4.47 -18.44 20.66
CA TRP A 128 -3.83 -17.13 20.50
C TRP A 128 -3.80 -16.34 21.81
N GLN A 129 -4.93 -16.24 22.52
CA GLN A 129 -5.01 -15.55 23.80
C GLN A 129 -4.12 -16.20 24.87
N ALA A 130 -4.11 -17.54 24.94
CA ALA A 130 -3.27 -18.28 25.87
C ALA A 130 -1.77 -18.06 25.63
N GLN A 131 -1.35 -17.81 24.39
CA GLN A 131 0.03 -17.48 24.06
C GLN A 131 0.42 -16.05 24.49
N GLN A 132 -0.49 -15.08 24.32
CA GLN A 132 -0.25 -13.68 24.70
C GLN A 132 -0.18 -13.51 26.21
N ASN A 133 -0.98 -14.27 26.97
CA ASN A 133 -0.99 -14.24 28.43
C ASN A 133 0.26 -14.87 29.07
N LYS A 134 1.12 -15.52 28.28
CA LYS A 134 2.41 -16.08 28.73
C LYS A 134 3.60 -15.14 28.49
N ARG A 135 3.37 -13.96 27.91
CA ARG A 135 4.36 -12.89 27.71
C ARG A 135 4.15 -11.78 28.72
#